data_AF-A0A9I9E1R2-F1
#
_entry.id   AF-A0A9I9E1R2-F1
#
_cell.length_a   1.000
_cell.length_b   1.000
_cell.length_c   1.000
_cell.angle_alpha   90.00
_cell.angle_beta   90.00
_cell.angle_gamma   90.00
#
_symmetry.space_group_name_H-M   'P 1'
#
loop_
_entity.id
_entity.type
_entity.pdbx_description
1 polymer ?
#
loop_
_entity_poly.entity_id
_entity_poly.type
_entity_poly.pdbx_seq_one_letter_code
_entity_poly.pdbx_strand_id
1 'polypeptide(L)'
;MRNTISEFGMAVWDSTYLRKKAWLSFFAKLTFENVIWKAQWMPLKAVICRCGDFHSVPLLGPWRGLNYTPLLVLRQVWLKQFIPPTHNLQESDFSYDPEDCQGKKRQAVCAWKSIRKIKDKGHYK
;
A
#
# COMPACT_ATOMS: atom_id res chain seq x y z
N MET A 1 -9.20 18.76 -10.47
CA MET A 1 -9.13 17.30 -10.20
C MET A 1 -8.91 16.62 -11.54
N ARG A 2 -7.80 15.89 -11.75
CA ARG A 2 -7.53 15.17 -13.00
C ARG A 2 -8.57 14.04 -13.16
N ASN A 3 -9.40 14.10 -14.19
CA ASN A 3 -10.45 13.12 -14.42
C ASN A 3 -9.88 11.95 -15.24
N THR A 4 -9.39 10.93 -14.54
CA THR A 4 -8.56 9.85 -15.11
C THR A 4 -9.23 9.06 -16.23
N ILE A 5 -10.57 8.97 -16.24
CA ILE A 5 -11.33 8.31 -17.32
C ILE A 5 -11.40 9.20 -18.57
N SER A 6 -11.58 10.52 -18.38
CA SER A 6 -11.54 11.48 -19.49
C SER A 6 -10.14 11.53 -20.11
N GLU A 7 -9.09 11.55 -19.27
CA GLU A 7 -7.69 11.46 -19.72
C GLU A 7 -7.40 10.15 -20.47
N PHE A 8 -7.93 9.00 -20.00
CA PHE A 8 -7.85 7.72 -20.71
C PHE A 8 -8.51 7.77 -22.10
N GLY A 9 -9.68 8.40 -22.20
CA GLY A 9 -10.40 8.55 -23.46
C GLY A 9 -9.67 9.44 -24.47
N MET A 10 -9.01 10.49 -23.98
CA MET A 10 -8.31 11.51 -24.77
C MET A 10 -6.84 11.19 -25.07
N ALA A 11 -6.25 10.20 -24.39
CA ALA A 11 -4.86 9.80 -24.62
C ALA A 11 -4.65 9.33 -26.08
N VAL A 12 -3.48 9.65 -26.63
CA VAL A 12 -3.04 9.13 -27.93
C VAL A 12 -2.58 7.69 -27.71
N TRP A 13 -3.34 6.75 -28.24
CA TRP A 13 -3.03 5.32 -28.16
C TRP A 13 -2.44 4.87 -29.49
N ASP A 14 -1.48 3.95 -29.43
CA ASP A 14 -1.00 3.25 -30.62
C ASP A 14 -2.19 2.60 -31.35
N SER A 15 -2.28 2.83 -32.67
CA SER A 15 -3.31 2.25 -33.54
C SER A 15 -3.34 0.72 -33.53
N THR A 16 -2.26 0.06 -33.10
CA THR A 16 -2.16 -1.39 -32.96
C THR A 16 -2.79 -1.92 -31.65
N TYR A 17 -3.23 -1.04 -30.74
CA TYR A 17 -3.85 -1.44 -29.47
C TYR A 17 -5.30 -1.92 -29.66
N LEU A 18 -5.43 -3.18 -30.11
CA LEU A 18 -6.69 -3.88 -30.42
C LEU A 18 -7.76 -3.82 -29.33
N ARG A 19 -7.39 -3.59 -28.06
CA ARG A 19 -8.31 -3.61 -26.92
C ARG A 19 -8.90 -2.25 -26.55
N LYS A 20 -8.50 -1.14 -27.19
CA LYS A 20 -9.04 0.20 -26.86
C LYS A 20 -10.57 0.23 -26.97
N LYS A 21 -11.10 -0.23 -28.11
CA LYS A 21 -12.55 -0.29 -28.35
C LYS A 21 -13.27 -1.21 -27.35
N ALA A 22 -12.66 -2.33 -26.97
CA ALA A 22 -13.22 -3.26 -25.98
C ALA A 22 -13.31 -2.61 -24.59
N TRP A 23 -12.27 -1.90 -24.16
CA TRP A 23 -12.26 -1.15 -22.90
C TRP A 23 -13.26 0.01 -22.89
N LEU A 24 -13.35 0.79 -23.96
CA LEU A 24 -14.35 1.85 -24.07
C LEU A 24 -15.77 1.30 -23.97
N SER A 25 -16.08 0.21 -24.69
CA SER A 25 -17.37 -0.48 -24.59
C SER A 25 -17.64 -1.08 -23.20
N PHE A 26 -16.61 -1.51 -22.48
CA PHE A 26 -16.73 -1.98 -21.10
C PHE A 26 -17.06 -0.82 -20.16
N PHE A 27 -16.29 0.27 -20.19
CA PHE A 27 -16.51 1.43 -19.33
C PHE A 27 -17.86 2.10 -19.58
N ALA A 28 -18.31 2.19 -20.84
CA ALA A 28 -19.61 2.76 -21.18
C ALA A 28 -20.81 1.98 -20.62
N LYS A 29 -20.61 0.70 -20.24
CA LYS A 29 -21.66 -0.16 -19.66
C LYS A 29 -21.67 -0.14 -18.13
N LEU A 30 -20.68 0.49 -17.48
CA LEU A 30 -20.64 0.54 -16.02
C LEU A 30 -21.75 1.46 -15.51
N THR A 31 -22.54 0.95 -14.56
CA THR A 31 -23.50 1.74 -13.79
C THR A 31 -22.91 2.15 -12.44
N PHE A 32 -23.64 2.97 -11.67
CA PHE A 32 -23.24 3.34 -10.32
C PHE A 32 -23.02 2.11 -9.41
N GLU A 33 -23.77 1.02 -9.61
CA GLU A 33 -23.63 -0.22 -8.84
C GLU A 33 -22.36 -1.00 -9.22
N ASN A 34 -21.85 -0.80 -10.44
CA ASN A 34 -20.62 -1.44 -10.91
C ASN A 34 -19.36 -0.67 -10.51
N VAL A 35 -19.49 0.55 -9.97
CA VAL A 35 -18.37 1.43 -9.65
C VAL A 35 -18.41 1.82 -8.18
N ILE A 36 -17.44 1.33 -7.41
CA ILE A 36 -17.21 1.82 -6.05
C ILE A 36 -16.43 3.13 -6.15
N TRP A 37 -17.14 4.26 -6.08
CA TRP A 37 -16.53 5.56 -5.93
C TRP A 37 -15.86 5.64 -4.56
N LYS A 38 -14.60 6.05 -4.56
CA LYS A 38 -13.83 6.11 -3.33
C LYS A 38 -13.01 7.38 -3.31
N ALA A 39 -13.21 8.15 -2.26
CA ALA A 39 -12.35 9.27 -1.98
C ALA A 39 -10.94 8.77 -1.70
N GLN A 40 -9.95 9.47 -2.25
CA GLN A 40 -8.54 9.10 -2.15
C GLN A 40 -8.12 8.86 -0.69
N TRP A 41 -8.64 9.64 0.25
CA TRP A 41 -8.29 9.56 1.68
C TRP A 41 -8.89 8.37 2.46
N MET A 42 -9.84 7.63 1.87
CA MET A 42 -10.51 6.51 2.53
C MET A 42 -9.69 5.22 2.31
N PRO A 43 -9.45 4.34 3.29
CA PRO A 43 -8.94 2.97 3.06
C PRO A 43 -10.10 1.97 2.95
N LEU A 44 -10.08 1.04 1.97
CA LEU A 44 -11.13 0.01 1.82
C LEU A 44 -11.06 -1.05 2.93
N LYS A 45 -9.87 -1.27 3.48
CA LYS A 45 -9.58 -2.26 4.52
C LYS A 45 -8.52 -1.71 5.45
N ALA A 46 -8.51 -2.24 6.67
CA ALA A 46 -7.47 -1.96 7.65
C ALA A 46 -6.10 -2.32 7.07
N VAL A 47 -5.20 -1.34 6.98
CA VAL A 47 -3.84 -1.58 6.50
C VAL A 47 -2.95 -1.86 7.71
N ILE A 48 -2.17 -2.94 7.67
CA ILE A 48 -1.14 -3.19 8.68
C ILE A 48 -0.11 -2.08 8.56
N CYS A 49 0.17 -1.37 9.65
CA CYS A 49 1.13 -0.27 9.65
C CYS A 49 2.41 -0.57 10.44
N ARG A 50 2.32 -1.41 11.49
CA ARG A 50 3.47 -1.82 12.30
C ARG A 50 3.21 -3.15 13.03
N CYS A 51 4.28 -3.82 13.43
CA CYS A 51 4.25 -5.06 14.21
C CYS A 51 5.09 -4.92 15.48
N GLY A 52 4.53 -5.27 16.64
CA GLY A 52 5.21 -5.20 17.94
C GLY A 52 5.85 -3.82 18.17
N ASP A 53 7.14 -3.85 18.48
CA ASP A 53 7.98 -2.66 18.73
C ASP A 53 8.66 -2.12 17.47
N PHE A 54 8.50 -2.77 16.31
CA PHE A 54 9.02 -2.26 15.05
C PHE A 54 8.27 -0.98 14.66
N HIS A 55 9.00 -0.01 14.10
CA HIS A 55 8.40 1.22 13.56
C HIS A 55 7.55 0.98 12.31
N SER A 56 7.73 -0.18 11.66
CA SER A 56 6.97 -0.59 10.47
C SER A 56 6.77 -2.11 10.45
N VAL A 57 6.58 -2.71 9.26
CA VAL A 57 6.25 -4.14 9.11
C VAL A 57 7.52 -4.91 8.73
N PRO A 58 8.10 -5.71 9.65
CA PRO A 58 9.29 -6.51 9.33
C PRO A 58 8.91 -7.66 8.39
N LEU A 59 9.50 -7.68 7.21
CA LEU A 59 9.42 -8.78 6.26
C LEU A 59 10.68 -9.63 6.40
N LEU A 60 10.54 -10.95 6.43
CA LEU A 60 11.65 -11.88 6.52
C LEU A 60 11.88 -12.51 5.15
N GLY A 61 13.04 -12.25 4.56
CA GLY A 61 13.52 -12.95 3.37
C GLY A 61 14.45 -14.11 3.73
N PRO A 62 14.91 -14.90 2.76
CA PRO A 62 15.84 -16.01 3.01
C PRO A 62 17.20 -15.56 3.57
N TRP A 63 17.70 -14.41 3.11
CA TRP A 63 19.06 -13.93 3.41
C TRP A 63 19.10 -12.71 4.35
N ARG A 64 18.05 -11.88 4.33
CA ARG A 64 17.91 -10.66 5.14
C ARG A 64 16.44 -10.40 5.44
N GLY A 65 16.19 -9.57 6.45
CA GLY A 65 14.88 -8.95 6.67
C GLY A 65 14.85 -7.50 6.19
N LEU A 66 13.66 -7.03 5.83
CA LEU A 66 13.40 -5.66 5.40
C LEU A 66 12.11 -5.14 6.04
N ASN A 67 12.17 -3.94 6.59
CA ASN A 67 11.07 -3.25 7.25
C ASN A 67 10.26 -2.48 6.20
N TYR A 68 9.19 -3.10 5.74
CA TYR A 68 8.24 -2.47 4.82
C TYR A 68 7.50 -1.35 5.55
N THR A 69 7.45 -0.17 4.95
CA THR A 69 6.78 1.02 5.52
C THR A 69 5.50 1.37 4.76
N PRO A 70 4.38 0.68 5.04
CA PRO A 70 3.11 0.88 4.34
C PRO A 70 2.61 2.32 4.36
N LEU A 71 2.92 3.09 5.42
CA LEU A 71 2.47 4.48 5.52
C LEU A 71 3.12 5.39 4.47
N LEU A 72 4.38 5.11 4.08
CA LEU A 72 5.05 5.80 2.97
C LEU A 72 4.39 5.46 1.63
N VAL A 73 4.05 4.19 1.41
CA VAL A 73 3.35 3.74 0.20
C VAL A 73 1.98 4.43 0.10
N LEU A 74 1.21 4.43 1.19
CA LEU A 74 -0.09 5.12 1.23
C LEU A 74 0.05 6.62 0.94
N ARG A 75 1.13 7.26 1.37
CA ARG A 75 1.41 8.67 1.05
C ARG A 75 1.74 8.87 -0.43
N GLN A 76 2.56 8.00 -1.03
CA GLN A 76 2.95 8.06 -2.45
C GLN A 76 1.76 7.89 -3.40
N VAL A 77 0.83 7.00 -3.06
CA VAL A 77 -0.41 6.83 -3.83
C VAL A 77 -1.51 7.79 -3.40
N TRP A 78 -1.16 8.82 -2.60
CA TRP A 78 -2.05 9.88 -2.12
C TRP A 78 -3.27 9.39 -1.32
N LEU A 79 -3.22 8.15 -0.82
CA LEU A 79 -4.28 7.57 -0.01
C LEU A 79 -4.32 8.14 1.42
N LYS A 80 -3.25 8.81 1.84
CA LYS A 80 -3.15 9.51 3.13
C LYS A 80 -2.43 10.84 2.98
N GLN A 81 -2.90 11.85 3.70
CA GLN A 81 -2.39 13.22 3.69
C GLN A 81 -1.47 13.58 4.87
N PHE A 82 -1.12 12.60 5.73
CA PHE A 82 -0.20 12.84 6.85
C PHE A 82 1.26 12.56 6.43
N ILE A 83 2.21 13.16 7.16
CA ILE A 83 3.64 12.89 7.01
C ILE A 83 3.96 11.59 7.78
N PRO A 84 4.31 10.49 7.09
CA PRO A 84 4.64 9.25 7.78
C PRO A 84 5.95 9.38 8.55
N PRO A 85 6.15 8.60 9.63
CA PRO A 85 7.43 8.55 10.31
C PRO A 85 8.51 8.06 9.35
N THR A 86 9.61 8.83 9.25
CA THR A 86 10.78 8.51 8.43
C THR A 86 12.04 8.28 9.26
N HIS A 87 11.94 8.41 10.59
CA HIS A 87 13.05 8.09 11.47
C HIS A 87 13.35 6.59 11.41
N ASN A 88 14.63 6.22 11.51
CA ASN A 88 15.11 4.84 11.48
C ASN A 88 14.83 4.09 10.16
N LEU A 89 14.58 4.79 9.05
CA LEU A 89 14.56 4.18 7.71
C LEU A 89 15.90 3.53 7.36
N GLN A 90 17.02 4.03 7.88
CA GLN A 90 18.33 3.39 7.68
C GLN A 90 18.43 2.02 8.37
N GLU A 91 17.62 1.79 9.40
CA GLU A 91 17.49 0.50 10.09
C GLU A 91 16.40 -0.37 9.43
N SER A 92 15.94 0.00 8.23
CA SER A 92 14.90 -0.76 7.56
C SER A 92 15.39 -2.16 7.21
N ASP A 93 16.65 -2.29 6.85
CA ASP A 93 17.24 -3.55 6.42
C ASP A 93 18.03 -4.14 7.57
N PHE A 94 17.75 -5.40 7.90
CA PHE A 94 18.54 -6.13 8.88
C PHE A 94 19.07 -7.42 8.28
N SER A 95 20.38 -7.58 8.35
CA SER A 95 21.01 -8.86 8.04
C SER A 95 20.70 -9.86 9.15
N TYR A 96 20.63 -11.13 8.77
CA TYR A 96 20.81 -12.19 9.74
C TYR A 96 22.30 -12.22 10.06
N ASP A 97 22.63 -11.89 11.29
CA ASP A 97 24.00 -12.07 11.79
C ASP A 97 24.29 -13.58 11.81
N PRO A 98 25.42 -14.10 11.32
CA PRO A 98 25.76 -15.51 11.48
C PRO A 98 25.84 -15.93 12.96
N GLU A 99 26.29 -15.02 13.83
CA GLU A 99 26.49 -15.23 15.27
C GLU A 99 25.19 -15.01 16.08
N ASP A 100 24.34 -14.08 15.64
CA ASP A 100 22.99 -13.80 16.19
C ASP A 100 21.87 -13.94 15.14
N CYS A 101 21.89 -15.06 14.42
CA CYS A 101 20.95 -15.34 13.32
C CYS A 101 19.52 -15.46 13.82
N GLN A 102 19.38 -15.93 15.06
CA GLN A 102 18.09 -16.29 15.63
C GLN A 102 17.41 -15.13 16.36
N GLY A 103 18.16 -14.18 16.95
CA GLY A 103 17.61 -13.08 17.72
C GLY A 103 16.68 -12.19 16.90
N LYS A 104 17.19 -11.59 15.82
CA LYS A 104 16.37 -10.70 14.95
C LYS A 104 15.23 -11.42 14.25
N LYS A 105 15.45 -12.67 13.80
CA LYS A 105 14.38 -13.50 13.21
C LYS A 105 13.26 -13.76 14.22
N ARG A 106 13.62 -14.19 15.45
CA ARG A 106 12.65 -14.41 16.53
C ARG A 106 11.94 -13.12 16.89
N GLN A 107 12.65 -12.00 16.98
CA GLN A 107 12.06 -10.70 17.29
C GLN A 107 11.01 -10.30 16.24
N ALA A 108 11.33 -10.44 14.94
CA ALA A 108 10.38 -10.17 13.86
C ALA A 108 9.17 -11.12 13.93
N VAL A 109 9.38 -12.43 14.08
CA VAL A 109 8.29 -13.42 14.22
C VAL A 109 7.41 -13.12 15.43
N CYS A 110 7.99 -12.74 16.57
CA CYS A 110 7.25 -12.34 17.76
C CYS A 110 6.47 -11.04 17.54
N ALA A 111 7.05 -10.07 16.84
CA ALA A 111 6.38 -8.82 16.51
C ALA A 111 5.12 -9.05 15.67
N TRP A 112 5.12 -10.03 14.76
CA TRP A 112 3.94 -10.43 13.97
C TRP A 112 2.77 -10.95 14.82
N LYS A 113 3.00 -11.34 16.08
CA LYS A 113 1.91 -11.67 17.02
C LYS A 113 1.15 -10.42 17.50
N SER A 114 1.73 -9.23 17.35
CA SER A 114 1.16 -7.95 17.78
C SER A 114 1.04 -6.97 16.61
N ILE A 115 0.03 -7.18 15.77
CA ILE A 115 -0.18 -6.39 14.56
C ILE A 115 -0.98 -5.13 14.90
N ARG A 116 -0.45 -3.95 14.56
CA ARG A 116 -1.25 -2.71 14.56
C ARG A 116 -1.68 -2.36 13.15
N LYS A 117 -2.97 -2.07 13.02
CA LYS A 117 -3.60 -1.68 11.76
C LYS A 117 -4.12 -0.26 11.87
N ILE A 118 -4.02 0.50 10.79
CA ILE A 118 -4.76 1.74 10.62
C ILE A 118 -6.06 1.45 9.88
N LYS A 119 -7.18 1.81 10.52
CA LYS A 119 -8.49 1.94 9.88
C LYS A 119 -8.80 3.43 9.80
N ASP A 120 -9.51 3.87 8.78
CA ASP A 120 -10.24 5.13 8.95
C ASP A 120 -11.26 4.91 10.06
N LYS A 121 -11.22 5.80 11.05
CA LYS A 121 -12.44 6.07 11.82
C LYS A 121 -13.35 6.77 10.82
N GLY A 122 -14.27 6.03 10.23
CA GLY A 122 -15.37 6.64 9.51
C GLY A 122 -16.07 7.56 10.50
N HIS A 123 -15.82 8.87 10.42
CA HIS A 123 -16.71 9.85 11.00
C HIS A 123 -17.90 9.91 10.06
N TYR A 124 -18.86 9.03 10.30
CA TYR A 124 -20.19 9.14 9.74
C TYR A 124 -21.15 9.35 10.92
N LYS A 125 -21.48 10.62 11.15
CA LYS A 125 -22.81 11.00 11.64
C LYS A 125 -23.73 11.05 10.43
#